data_AF-A0A524GL94-F1
#
_entry.id   AF-A0A524GL94-F1
#
_cell.length_a   1.000
_cell.length_b   1.000
_cell.length_c   1.000
_cell.angle_alpha   90.00
_cell.angle_beta   90.00
_cell.angle_gamma   90.00
#
_symmetry.space_group_name_H-M   'P 1'
#
loop_
_entity.id
_entity.type
_entity.pdbx_description
1 polymer ?
#
loop_
_entity_poly.entity_id
_entity_poly.type
_entity_poly.pdbx_seq_one_letter_code
_entity_poly.pdbx_strand_id
1 'polypeptide(L)' 'MKTGKNISTGPEDNRPHPLEGDCLESLTIKIRPALYRAYQRCSWIIIHETGRSQLDIMQEMVEDFLIKHGC' A
#
# COMPACT_ATOMS: atom_id res chain seq x y z
N MET A 1 31.62 -34.26 30.69
CA MET A 1 30.18 -34.60 30.89
C MET A 1 29.45 -33.28 31.09
N LYS A 2 28.53 -32.80 30.25
CA LYS A 2 27.39 -33.40 29.54
C LYS A 2 27.36 -32.83 28.10
N THR A 3 27.41 -33.65 27.06
CA THR A 3 26.27 -34.23 26.30
C THR A 3 25.44 -33.17 25.57
N GLY A 4 25.53 -33.20 24.24
CA GLY A 4 24.88 -32.29 23.31
C GLY A 4 23.38 -32.52 23.13
N LYS A 5 22.77 -31.61 22.36
CA LYS A 5 21.53 -31.86 21.64
C LYS A 5 21.42 -30.94 20.41
N ASN A 6 21.94 -31.47 19.32
CA ASN A 6 21.33 -31.61 17.99
C ASN A 6 20.54 -30.41 17.43
N ILE A 7 21.11 -29.86 16.37
CA ILE A 7 20.49 -29.06 15.33
C ILE A 7 19.23 -29.77 14.81
N SER A 8 18.12 -29.04 14.76
CA SER A 8 17.06 -29.28 13.79
C SER A 8 16.82 -27.95 13.09
N THR A 9 17.62 -27.70 12.06
CA THR A 9 17.32 -26.74 11.00
C THR A 9 15.98 -27.16 10.41
N GLY A 10 14.90 -26.47 10.82
CA GLY A 10 13.69 -26.43 10.02
C GLY A 10 14.05 -25.86 8.64
N PRO A 11 13.27 -26.17 7.58
CA PRO A 11 13.56 -25.61 6.28
C PRO A 11 13.50 -24.10 6.43
N GLU A 12 14.65 -23.43 6.28
CA GLU A 12 14.69 -21.99 6.19
C GLU A 12 13.75 -21.64 5.06
N ASP A 13 12.66 -20.99 5.46
CA ASP A 13 11.62 -20.56 4.57
C ASP A 13 12.23 -19.45 3.70
N ASN A 14 12.97 -19.86 2.67
CA ASN A 14 13.53 -19.01 1.62
C ASN A 14 12.41 -18.46 0.71
N ARG A 15 11.18 -18.36 1.22
CA ARG A 15 10.18 -17.50 0.61
C ARG A 15 10.67 -16.06 0.84
N PRO A 16 10.78 -15.25 -0.22
CA PRO A 16 10.98 -13.83 -0.06
C PRO A 16 9.92 -13.35 0.94
N HIS A 17 10.34 -12.93 2.13
CA HIS A 17 9.46 -12.12 2.96
C HIS A 17 9.13 -10.89 2.10
N PRO A 18 7.85 -10.61 1.85
CA PRO A 18 7.48 -9.35 1.22
C PRO A 18 8.13 -8.26 2.07
N LEU A 19 9.01 -7.48 1.46
CA LEU A 19 9.52 -6.27 2.08
C LEU A 19 8.28 -5.49 2.53
N GLU A 20 8.26 -5.01 3.77
CA GLU A 20 7.08 -4.38 4.40
C GLU A 20 6.49 -3.19 3.62
N GLY A 21 7.08 -2.81 2.48
CA GLY A 21 6.61 -1.77 1.55
C GLY A 21 5.69 -2.22 0.42
N ASP A 22 5.42 -3.52 0.21
CA ASP A 22 4.60 -3.98 -0.94
C ASP A 22 3.18 -4.50 -0.56
N CYS A 23 2.80 -4.43 0.71
CA CYS A 23 1.50 -4.91 1.18
C CYS A 23 0.43 -3.82 1.03
N LEU A 24 -0.18 -3.75 -0.16
CA LEU A 24 -1.32 -2.86 -0.42
C LEU A 24 -2.65 -3.52 -0.05
N GLU A 25 -3.52 -2.77 0.64
CA GLU A 25 -4.88 -3.18 0.95
C GLU A 25 -5.90 -2.46 0.06
N SER A 26 -6.99 -3.15 -0.29
CA SER A 26 -8.03 -2.60 -1.17
C SER A 26 -9.10 -1.85 -0.38
N LEU A 27 -9.25 -0.55 -0.64
CA LEU A 27 -10.33 0.28 -0.08
C LEU A 27 -11.37 0.63 -1.16
N THR A 28 -12.63 0.26 -0.92
CA THR A 28 -13.75 0.63 -1.81
C THR A 28 -14.57 1.76 -1.21
N ILE A 29 -14.68 2.89 -1.94
CA ILE A 29 -15.40 4.09 -1.49
C ILE A 29 -16.60 4.34 -2.41
N LYS A 30 -17.79 4.57 -1.83
CA LYS A 30 -18.98 5.00 -2.58
C LYS A 30 -19.07 6.52 -2.61
N ILE A 31 -19.07 7.11 -3.81
CA ILE A 31 -19.14 8.56 -4.03
C ILE A 31 -20.17 8.92 -5.10
N ARG A 32 -20.54 10.21 -5.18
CA ARG A 32 -21.44 10.70 -6.24
C ARG A 32 -20.82 10.53 -7.63
N PRO A 33 -21.59 10.22 -8.70
CA PRO A 33 -21.04 10.02 -10.04
C PRO A 33 -20.23 11.20 -10.59
N ALA A 34 -20.61 12.43 -10.26
CA ALA A 34 -19.87 13.62 -10.66
C ALA A 34 -18.46 13.68 -10.05
N LEU A 35 -18.31 13.26 -8.78
CA LEU A 35 -17.02 13.19 -8.09
C LEU A 35 -16.15 12.08 -8.67
N TYR A 36 -16.73 10.93 -9.02
CA TYR A 36 -16.01 9.86 -9.71
C TYR A 36 -15.40 10.35 -11.03
N ARG A 37 -16.19 11.03 -11.88
CA ARG A 37 -15.70 11.58 -13.15
C ARG A 37 -14.63 12.65 -12.95
N ALA A 38 -14.82 13.53 -11.95
CA ALA A 38 -13.84 14.55 -11.62
C ALA A 38 -12.52 13.93 -11.15
N TYR A 39 -12.59 12.92 -10.27
CA TYR A 39 -11.42 12.18 -9.80
C TYR A 39 -10.65 11.55 -10.95
N GLN A 40 -11.32 10.78 -11.82
CA GLN A 40 -10.68 10.16 -12.99
C GLN A 40 -9.97 11.20 -13.88
N ARG A 41 -10.62 12.33 -14.17
CA ARG A 41 -10.03 13.39 -14.98
C ARG A 41 -8.81 14.03 -14.31
N CYS A 42 -8.93 14.39 -13.03
CA CYS A 42 -7.86 15.07 -12.31
C CYS A 42 -6.67 14.14 -12.07
N SER A 43 -6.90 12.88 -11.69
CA SER A 43 -5.83 11.88 -11.56
C SER A 43 -5.06 11.72 -12.87
N TRP A 44 -5.76 11.64 -14.00
CA TRP A 44 -5.09 11.53 -15.31
C TRP A 44 -4.19 12.73 -15.62
N ILE A 45 -4.67 13.95 -15.35
CA ILE A 45 -3.87 15.18 -15.53
C ILE A 45 -2.63 15.14 -14.63
N ILE A 46 -2.80 14.83 -13.33
CA ILE A 46 -1.70 14.79 -12.37
C ILE A 46 -0.65 13.76 -12.79
N ILE A 47 -1.07 12.54 -13.16
CA ILE A 47 -0.16 11.49 -13.63
C ILE A 47 0.66 11.98 -14.82
N HIS A 48 0.01 12.62 -15.80
CA HIS A 48 0.68 13.09 -17.00
C HIS A 48 1.64 14.27 -16.74
N GLU A 49 1.25 15.22 -15.89
CA GLU A 49 2.05 16.41 -15.61
C GLU A 49 3.20 16.16 -14.63
N THR A 50 3.02 15.26 -13.67
CA THR A 50 3.96 15.04 -12.57
C THR A 50 4.71 13.72 -12.64
N GLY A 51 4.28 12.78 -13.49
CA GLY A 51 4.83 11.42 -13.57
C GLY A 51 4.47 10.53 -12.39
N ARG A 52 3.62 10.98 -11.47
CA ARG A 52 3.17 10.20 -10.31
C ARG A 52 2.32 9.02 -10.73
N SER A 53 2.28 7.97 -9.90
CA SER A 53 1.39 6.83 -10.12
C SER A 53 -0.03 7.10 -9.60
N GLN A 54 -1.00 6.34 -10.12
CA GLN A 54 -2.37 6.36 -9.58
C GLN A 54 -2.42 5.97 -8.10
N LEU A 55 -1.55 5.03 -7.68
CA LEU A 55 -1.48 4.57 -6.30
C LEU A 55 -1.00 5.67 -5.36
N ASP A 56 0.02 6.45 -5.75
CA ASP A 56 0.50 7.58 -4.95
C ASP A 56 -0.62 8.61 -4.70
N ILE A 57 -1.42 8.87 -5.74
CA ILE A 57 -2.56 9.80 -5.65
C ILE A 57 -3.67 9.23 -4.74
N MET A 58 -3.91 7.93 -4.80
CA MET A 58 -4.87 7.25 -3.92
C MET A 58 -4.42 7.28 -2.46
N GLN A 59 -3.14 6.99 -2.22
CA GLN A 59 -2.55 7.00 -0.89
C GLN A 59 -2.60 8.40 -0.27
N GLU A 60 -2.16 9.42 -1.00
CA GLU A 60 -2.22 10.81 -0.54
C GLU A 60 -3.65 11.24 -0.17
N MET A 61 -4.66 10.88 -0.97
CA MET A 61 -6.06 11.20 -0.66
C MET A 61 -6.51 10.61 0.69
N VAL A 62 -6.08 9.38 1.00
CA VAL A 62 -6.42 8.71 2.25
C VAL A 62 -5.63 9.32 3.41
N GLU A 63 -4.33 9.56 3.23
CA GLU A 63 -3.48 10.19 4.24
C GLU A 63 -3.96 11.60 4.59
N ASP A 64 -4.26 12.44 3.61
CA ASP A 64 -4.81 13.79 3.81
C ASP A 64 -6.13 13.75 4.58
N PHE A 65 -6.99 12.77 4.28
CA PHE A 65 -8.24 12.57 4.99
C PHE A 65 -8.00 12.22 6.46
N LEU A 66 -7.08 11.30 6.76
CA LEU A 66 -6.74 10.89 8.12
C LEU A 66 -6.07 12.01 8.92
N ILE A 67 -5.06 12.67 8.35
CA ILE A 67 -4.34 13.79 8.95
C ILE A 67 -5.30 14.92 9.32
N LYS A 68 -6.24 15.25 8.42
CA LYS A 68 -7.27 16.27 8.67
C LYS A 68 -8.14 15.95 9.89
N HIS A 69 -8.31 14.68 10.22
CA HIS A 69 -9.09 14.20 11.35
C HIS A 69 -8.24 13.84 12.58
N GLY A 70 -6.91 14.01 12.51
CA GLY A 70 -5.99 13.72 13.60
C GLY A 70 -5.77 12.22 13.84
N CYS A 71 -5.96 11.40 12.80
CA CYS A 71 -5.65 9.98 12.80
C CYS A 71 -4.23 9.71 12.33
#